data_AF-A0A3C1LXU5-F1
#
_entry.id   AF-A0A3C1LXU5-F1
#
_cell.length_a   1.000
_cell.length_b   1.000
_cell.length_c   1.000
_cell.angle_alpha   90.00
_cell.angle_beta   90.00
_cell.angle_gamma   90.00
#
_symmetry.space_group_name_H-M   'P 1'
#
loop_
_entity.id
_entity.type
_entity.pdbx_description
1 polymer ?
#
loop_
_entity_poly.entity_id
_entity_poly.type
_entity_poly.pdbx_seq_one_letter_code
_entity_poly.pdbx_strand_id
1 'polypeptide(L)' 'MTFEQAMKRLEEIAGNIQLNDITLDESVKLYSEATQLIAFCNGKLENAKLQIKNMGFVSKKDGSASDEQY' A
#
# COMPACT_ATOMS: atom_id res chain seq x y z
N MET A 1 11.30 -10.00 5.27
CA MET A 1 10.24 -9.84 4.25
C MET A 1 10.51 -8.56 3.46
N THR A 2 10.50 -8.63 2.13
CA THR A 2 10.61 -7.47 1.21
C THR A 2 9.23 -6.97 0.78
N PHE A 3 9.18 -5.83 0.09
CA PHE A 3 7.92 -5.29 -0.45
C PHE A 3 7.32 -6.24 -1.50
N GLU A 4 8.16 -6.75 -2.41
CA GLU A 4 7.78 -7.67 -3.48
C GLU A 4 7.27 -9.00 -2.91
N GLN A 5 7.90 -9.49 -1.84
CA GLN A 5 7.43 -10.68 -1.13
C GLN A 5 6.05 -10.46 -0.49
N ALA A 6 5.85 -9.31 0.16
CA ALA A 6 4.55 -8.97 0.76
C ALA A 6 3.45 -8.80 -0.31
N MET A 7 3.78 -8.18 -1.44
CA MET A 7 2.87 -8.04 -2.59
C MET A 7 2.50 -9.39 -3.19
N LYS A 8 3.48 -10.26 -3.43
CA LYS A 8 3.21 -11.62 -3.92
C LYS A 8 2.28 -12.38 -2.99
N ARG A 9 2.48 -12.26 -1.67
CA ARG A 9 1.60 -12.90 -0.69
C ARG A 9 0.18 -12.33 -0.72
N LEU A 10 0.03 -11.02 -0.90
CA LEU A 10 -1.28 -10.39 -1.07
C LEU A 10 -2.02 -10.90 -2.31
N GLU A 11 -1.32 -11.12 -3.42
CA GLU A 11 -1.88 -11.71 -4.64
C GLU A 11 -2.36 -13.15 -4.40
N GLU A 12 -1.57 -13.97 -3.70
CA GLU A 12 -1.95 -15.32 -3.29
C GLU A 12 -3.20 -15.32 -2.39
N ILE A 13 -3.25 -14.41 -1.40
CA ILE A 13 -4.42 -14.28 -0.51
C ILE A 13 -5.66 -13.88 -1.32
N ALA A 14 -5.54 -12.90 -2.21
CA ALA A 14 -6.64 -12.46 -3.06
C ALA A 14 -7.15 -13.60 -3.97
N GLY A 15 -6.25 -14.39 -4.53
CA GLY A 15 -6.59 -15.58 -5.32
C GLY A 15 -7.33 -16.63 -4.48
N ASN A 16 -6.89 -16.88 -3.25
CA ASN A 16 -7.53 -17.85 -2.36
C ASN A 16 -8.95 -17.41 -1.97
N ILE A 17 -9.15 -16.13 -1.64
CA ILE A 17 -10.48 -15.59 -1.27
C ILE A 17 -11.50 -15.71 -2.41
N GLN A 18 -11.05 -15.72 -3.67
CA GLN A 18 -11.93 -15.91 -4.82
C GLN A 18 -12.39 -17.36 -5.02
N LEU A 19 -11.78 -18.33 -4.34
CA LEU A 19 -12.20 -19.72 -4.40
C LEU A 19 -13.45 -19.91 -3.53
N ASN A 20 -14.49 -20.53 -4.09
CA ASN A 20 -15.78 -20.78 -3.40
C ASN A 20 -15.70 -21.84 -2.27
N ASP A 21 -14.50 -22.30 -1.90
CA ASP A 21 -14.29 -23.40 -0.95
C ASP A 21 -13.50 -22.96 0.31
N ILE A 22 -13.53 -21.65 0.61
CA ILE A 22 -12.91 -21.11 1.82
C ILE A 22 -13.90 -21.10 2.97
N THR A 23 -13.47 -21.60 4.13
CA THR A 23 -14.28 -21.52 5.35
C THR A 23 -14.24 -20.12 5.96
N LEU A 24 -15.23 -19.80 6.80
CA LEU A 24 -15.25 -18.51 7.53
C LEU A 24 -13.98 -18.30 8.34
N ASP A 25 -13.52 -19.31 9.09
CA ASP A 25 -12.31 -19.21 9.91
C ASP A 25 -11.05 -18.97 9.07
N GLU A 26 -10.95 -19.58 7.89
CA GLU A 26 -9.85 -19.33 6.96
C GLU A 26 -9.92 -17.93 6.36
N SER A 27 -11.12 -17.47 5.98
CA SER A 27 -11.30 -16.10 5.48
C SER A 27 -10.83 -15.06 6.51
N VAL A 28 -11.19 -15.23 7.79
CA VAL A 28 -10.80 -14.30 8.87
C VAL A 28 -9.27 -14.27 9.02
N LYS A 29 -8.61 -15.43 8.97
CA LYS A 29 -7.14 -15.52 9.02
C LYS A 29 -6.48 -14.81 7.84
N LEU A 30 -6.97 -15.06 6.63
CA LEU A 30 -6.45 -14.44 5.41
C LEU A 30 -6.65 -12.93 5.38
N TYR A 31 -7.81 -12.42 5.83
CA TYR A 31 -8.05 -10.99 5.96
C TYR A 31 -7.14 -10.33 7.01
N SER A 32 -6.93 -11.00 8.15
CA SER A 32 -6.00 -10.51 9.17
C SER A 32 -4.58 -10.43 8.62
N GLU A 33 -4.13 -11.48 7.92
CA GLU A 33 -2.82 -11.50 7.27
C GLU A 33 -2.70 -10.39 6.21
N ALA A 34 -3.69 -10.25 5.33
CA ALA A 34 -3.71 -9.22 4.30
C ALA A 34 -3.62 -7.81 4.90
N THR A 35 -4.34 -7.55 5.99
CA THR A 35 -4.31 -6.24 6.67
C THR A 35 -2.91 -5.92 7.20
N GLN A 36 -2.21 -6.90 7.77
CA GLN A 36 -0.83 -6.73 8.24
C GLN A 36 0.14 -6.47 7.08
N LEU A 37 0.00 -7.19 5.97
CA LEU A 37 0.82 -7.01 4.78
C LEU A 37 0.59 -5.65 4.12
N ILE A 38 -0.65 -5.19 4.02
CA ILE A 38 -0.98 -3.85 3.52
C ILE A 38 -0.33 -2.76 4.38
N ALA A 39 -0.44 -2.88 5.71
CA ALA A 39 0.20 -1.94 6.63
C ALA A 39 1.73 -1.91 6.45
N PHE A 40 2.35 -3.09 6.28
CA PHE A 40 3.77 -3.21 5.99
C PHE A 40 4.16 -2.52 4.67
N CYS A 41 3.43 -2.80 3.59
CA CYS A 41 3.68 -2.20 2.27
C CYS A 41 3.55 -0.68 2.31
N ASN A 42 2.50 -0.16 2.95
CA ASN A 42 2.29 1.28 3.13
C ASN A 42 3.45 1.91 3.91
N GLY A 43 3.89 1.29 5.01
CA GLY A 43 5.05 1.78 5.77
C GLY A 43 6.33 1.85 4.94
N LYS A 44 6.58 0.87 4.05
CA LYS A 44 7.71 0.88 3.13
C LYS A 44 7.61 2.02 2.11
N LEU A 45 6.44 2.24 1.52
CA LEU A 45 6.21 3.32 0.57
C LEU A 45 6.37 4.70 1.20
N GLU A 46 5.82 4.90 2.40
CA GLU A 46 5.99 6.16 3.13
C GLU A 46 7.45 6.44 3.46
N ASN A 47 8.19 5.42 3.89
CA ASN A 47 9.63 5.56 4.13
C ASN A 47 10.39 5.93 2.83
N ALA A 48 10.07 5.28 1.71
CA ALA A 48 10.67 5.60 0.42
C ALA A 48 10.35 7.05 -0.03
N LYS A 49 9.10 7.50 0.12
CA LYS A 49 8.69 8.88 -0.17
C LYS A 49 9.47 9.89 0.69
N LEU A 50 9.64 9.62 1.98
CA LEU A 50 10.41 10.46 2.89
C LEU A 50 11.88 10.54 2.46
N GLN A 51 12.49 9.43 2.07
CA GLN A 51 13.86 9.43 1.56
C GLN A 51 13.99 10.28 0.29
N ILE A 52 13.07 10.14 -0.68
CA ILE A 52 13.06 10.96 -1.91
C ILE A 52 12.91 12.46 -1.58
N LYS A 53 11.99 12.79 -0.67
CA LYS A 53 11.79 14.17 -0.20
C LYS A 53 13.06 14.74 0.44
N ASN A 54 13.73 13.95 1.28
CA ASN A 54 14.96 14.36 1.95
C ASN A 54 16.15 14.49 0.99
N MET A 55 16.18 13.74 -0.12
CA MET A 55 17.17 13.87 -1.18
C MET A 55 16.96 15.10 -2.08
N GLY A 56 15.93 15.92 -1.84
CA GLY A 56 15.72 17.18 -2.56
C GLY A 56 15.23 17.00 -4.01
N PHE A 57 14.79 15.80 -4.39
CA PHE A 57 14.14 15.53 -5.69
C PHE A 57 12.69 16.05 -5.68
N VAL A 58 12.51 17.34 -5.39
CA VAL A 58 11.24 18.04 -5.57
C VAL A 58 11.33 18.75 -6.91
N SER A 59 10.81 18.13 -7.96
CA SER A 59 10.53 18.82 -9.22
C SER A 59 9.50 19.91 -8.94
N LYS A 60 9.94 21.16 -8.98
CA LYS A 60 9.11 22.36 -8.89
C LYS A 60 8.16 22.43 -10.10
N LYS A 61 6.88 22.11 -9.88
CA LYS A 61 5.65 22.60 -10.55
C LYS A 61 4.50 21.82 -9.90
N ASP A 62 3.47 22.45 -9.31
CA ASP A 62 2.56 23.34 -10.02
C ASP A 62 2.25 24.64 -9.28
N GLY A 63 2.26 25.72 -10.06
CA GLY A 63 1.56 26.94 -9.70
C GLY A 63 0.09 26.79 -10.09
N SER A 64 -0.78 26.96 -9.10
CA SER A 64 -2.12 27.53 -9.29
C SER A 64 -2.49 28.25 -8.00
N ALA A 65 -1.97 29.46 -7.82
CA ALA A 65 -2.65 30.47 -7.02
C ALA A 65 -3.67 31.12 -7.96
N SER A 66 -4.90 30.62 -7.96
CA SER A 66 -6.04 31.44 -8.36
C SER A 66 -6.44 32.24 -7.13
N ASP A 67 -5.85 33.44 -7.02
CA ASP A 67 -6.36 34.51 -6.17
C ASP A 67 -7.77 34.88 -6.67
N GLU A 68 -8.80 34.37 -5.99
CA GLU A 68 -10.12 34.99 -5.99
C GLU A 68 -10.14 36.01 -4.84
N GLN A 69 -9.71 37.23 -5.15
CA GLN A 69 -9.98 38.42 -4.34
C GLN A 69 -11.33 39.01 -4.79
N TYR A 70 -12.14 39.38 -3.80
CA TYR A 70 -13.47 40.01 -3.87
C TYR A 70 -13.55 41.20 -4.84
#